data_AF-A0A524JN79-F1
#
_entry.id   AF-A0A524JN79-F1
#
_cell.length_a   1.000
_cell.length_b   1.000
_cell.length_c   1.000
_cell.angle_alpha   90.00
_cell.angle_beta   90.00
_cell.angle_gamma   90.00
#
_symmetry.space_group_name_H-M   'P 1'
#
loop_
_entity.id
_entity.type
_entity.pdbx_description
1 polymer ?
#
loop_
_entity_poly.entity_id
_entity_poly.type
_entity_poly.pdbx_seq_one_letter_code
_entity_poly.pdbx_strand_id
1 'polypeptide(L)'
;INPMVYILFLYWYPINASRASFIWVAFLLGLCIDFFSDTMALHAASTVTLAYLRPTIMRFVFGVNIEFQSFKLGNSTRVQQFTFLALLIVVHHLVFFTLEIFSLANILMILKKVVVIGSASMLLCLLFNSLFSTGKE
;
A
#
# COMPACT_ATOMS: atom_id res chain seq x y z
N ILE A 1 11.50 -10.80 -9.93
CA ILE A 1 10.48 -9.74 -9.72
C ILE A 1 9.45 -10.35 -8.79
N ASN A 2 9.38 -9.93 -7.52
CA ASN A 2 8.39 -10.44 -6.56
C ASN A 2 7.36 -9.33 -6.29
N PRO A 3 6.19 -9.35 -6.96
CA PRO A 3 5.18 -8.32 -6.80
C PRO A 3 4.48 -8.41 -5.43
N MET A 4 4.35 -7.29 -4.74
CA MET A 4 3.81 -7.21 -3.39
C MET A 4 2.31 -6.92 -3.41
N VAL A 5 1.51 -7.94 -3.75
CA VAL A 5 0.05 -7.80 -3.94
C VAL A 5 -0.71 -7.56 -2.63
N TYR A 6 -0.17 -7.99 -1.49
CA TYR A 6 -0.80 -7.82 -0.17
C TYR A 6 -1.04 -6.36 0.23
N ILE A 7 -0.43 -5.39 -0.47
CA ILE A 7 -0.73 -3.95 -0.30
C ILE A 7 -2.22 -3.65 -0.54
N LEU A 8 -2.92 -4.48 -1.33
CA LEU A 8 -4.38 -4.40 -1.51
C LEU A 8 -5.14 -4.51 -0.18
N PHE A 9 -4.62 -5.25 0.80
CA PHE A 9 -5.23 -5.30 2.12
C PHE A 9 -5.29 -3.92 2.77
N LEU A 10 -4.20 -3.14 2.70
CA LEU A 10 -4.14 -1.78 3.25
C LEU A 10 -4.99 -0.80 2.42
N TYR A 11 -5.13 -1.06 1.12
CA TYR A 11 -6.03 -0.30 0.24
C TYR A 11 -7.50 -0.48 0.64
N TRP A 12 -7.98 -1.72 0.78
CA TRP A 12 -9.38 -2.05 1.08
C TRP A 12 -9.77 -1.91 2.55
N TYR A 13 -8.81 -1.80 3.47
CA TYR A 13 -9.10 -1.73 4.90
C TYR A 13 -10.10 -0.59 5.24
N PRO A 14 -11.11 -0.82 6.10
CA PRO A 14 -12.15 0.16 6.38
C PRO A 14 -11.58 1.49 6.91
N ILE A 15 -12.17 2.60 6.47
CA ILE A 15 -11.74 3.97 6.84
C ILE A 15 -12.14 4.31 8.28
N ASN A 16 -13.30 3.83 8.71
CA ASN A 16 -13.88 4.13 10.03
C ASN A 16 -13.32 3.26 11.16
N ALA A 17 -12.35 2.39 10.88
CA ALA A 17 -11.74 1.53 11.88
C ALA A 17 -10.72 2.30 12.73
N SER A 18 -10.50 1.83 13.96
CA SER A 18 -9.54 2.46 14.87
C SER A 18 -8.13 2.43 14.27
N ARG A 19 -7.39 3.54 14.41
CA ARG A 19 -6.02 3.66 13.88
C ARG A 19 -5.08 2.63 14.51
N ALA A 20 -5.23 2.40 15.82
CA ALA A 20 -4.41 1.43 16.55
C ALA A 20 -4.64 0.00 16.02
N SER A 21 -5.90 -0.42 15.89
CA SER A 21 -6.23 -1.74 15.34
C SER A 21 -5.69 -1.92 13.93
N PHE A 22 -5.79 -0.89 13.09
CA PHE A 22 -5.26 -0.96 11.72
C PHE A 22 -3.75 -1.18 11.69
N ILE A 23 -2.99 -0.43 12.51
CA ILE A 23 -1.53 -0.58 12.59
C ILE A 23 -1.16 -1.97 13.11
N TRP A 24 -1.85 -2.48 14.13
CA TRP A 24 -1.61 -3.82 14.67
C TRP A 24 -1.85 -4.91 13.63
N VAL A 25 -2.95 -4.84 12.89
CA VAL A 25 -3.25 -5.84 11.84
C VAL A 25 -2.26 -5.72 10.67
N ALA A 26 -1.85 -4.51 10.31
CA ALA A 26 -0.83 -4.30 9.28
C ALA A 26 0.55 -4.86 9.69
N PHE A 27 0.91 -4.73 10.97
CA PHE A 27 2.12 -5.34 11.54
C PHE A 27 2.06 -6.86 11.45
N LEU A 28 0.96 -7.48 11.90
CA LEU A 28 0.79 -8.93 11.85
C LEU A 28 0.81 -9.46 10.41
N LEU A 29 0.15 -8.77 9.48
CA LEU A 29 0.19 -9.13 8.06
C LEU A 29 1.62 -9.13 7.52
N GLY A 30 2.36 -8.05 7.76
CA GLY A 30 3.74 -7.94 7.32
C GLY A 30 4.64 -9.01 7.95
N LEU A 31 4.46 -9.26 9.26
CA LEU A 31 5.21 -10.29 9.99
C LEU A 31 4.94 -11.70 9.45
N CYS A 32 3.69 -12.03 9.12
CA CYS A 32 3.36 -13.29 8.48
C CYS A 32 4.08 -13.43 7.14
N ILE A 33 4.09 -12.38 6.31
CA ILE A 33 4.78 -12.39 5.02
C ILE A 33 6.28 -12.55 5.22
N ASP A 34 6.86 -11.89 6.22
CA ASP A 34 8.27 -12.00 6.56
C ASP A 34 8.64 -13.44 6.97
N PHE A 35 7.77 -14.10 7.75
CA PHE A 35 7.98 -15.49 8.15
C PHE A 35 7.94 -16.47 6.96
N PHE A 36 7.04 -16.26 5.99
CA PHE A 36 6.96 -17.13 4.80
C PHE A 36 8.00 -16.79 3.73
N SER A 37 8.53 -15.57 3.72
CA SER A 37 9.49 -15.10 2.72
C SER A 37 10.94 -15.13 3.22
N ASP A 38 11.17 -15.60 4.45
CA ASP A 38 12.47 -15.58 5.14
C ASP A 38 13.14 -14.19 5.13
N THR A 39 12.35 -13.14 5.35
CA THR A 39 12.84 -11.75 5.40
C THR A 39 12.93 -11.22 6.83
N MET A 40 13.90 -10.35 7.10
CA MET A 40 14.18 -9.81 8.44
C MET A 40 13.21 -8.68 8.84
N ALA A 41 11.92 -8.99 8.94
CA ALA A 41 10.87 -8.04 9.34
C ALA A 41 10.71 -6.81 8.40
N LEU A 42 11.20 -6.90 7.16
CA LEU A 42 11.18 -5.80 6.19
C LEU A 42 9.75 -5.50 5.71
N HIS A 43 8.92 -6.53 5.54
CA HIS A 43 7.51 -6.37 5.19
C HIS A 43 6.73 -5.76 6.34
N ALA A 44 6.95 -6.22 7.59
CA ALA A 44 6.35 -5.66 8.79
C ALA A 44 6.68 -4.17 8.98
N ALA A 45 7.94 -3.78 8.81
CA ALA A 45 8.33 -2.37 8.93
C ALA A 45 7.63 -1.51 7.85
N SER A 46 7.68 -1.95 6.60
CA SER A 46 7.10 -1.21 5.47
C SER A 46 5.56 -1.18 5.48
N THR A 47 4.87 -2.22 5.96
CA THR A 47 3.40 -2.20 6.11
C THR A 47 2.95 -1.30 7.25
N VAL A 48 3.66 -1.29 8.37
CA VAL A 48 3.35 -0.40 9.51
C VAL A 48 3.56 1.05 9.14
N THR A 49 4.67 1.39 8.48
CA THR A 49 4.91 2.75 7.98
C THR A 49 3.80 3.18 7.04
N LEU A 50 3.39 2.30 6.12
CA LEU A 50 2.30 2.59 5.20
C LEU A 50 0.96 2.79 5.92
N ALA A 51 0.63 1.92 6.89
CA ALA A 51 -0.58 2.02 7.68
C ALA A 51 -0.64 3.32 8.49
N TYR A 52 0.50 3.76 9.03
CA TYR A 52 0.62 5.03 9.75
C TYR A 52 0.42 6.25 8.83
N LEU A 53 0.98 6.21 7.61
CA LEU A 53 0.91 7.29 6.61
C LEU A 53 -0.40 7.33 5.83
N ARG A 54 -1.17 6.23 5.81
CA ARG A 54 -2.41 6.10 5.03
C ARG A 54 -3.36 7.29 5.21
N PRO A 55 -3.68 7.81 6.41
CA PRO A 55 -4.59 8.96 6.56
C PRO A 55 -4.07 10.21 5.82
N THR A 56 -2.76 10.45 5.85
CA THR A 56 -2.12 11.57 5.13
C THR A 56 -2.24 11.40 3.62
N ILE A 57 -1.98 10.20 3.11
CA ILE A 57 -2.12 9.88 1.67
C ILE A 57 -3.59 10.05 1.24
N MET A 58 -4.54 9.59 2.06
CA MET A 58 -5.96 9.74 1.74
C MET A 58 -6.39 11.21 1.72
N ARG A 59 -5.94 12.04 2.67
CA ARG A 59 -6.19 13.49 2.64
C ARG A 59 -5.57 14.16 1.42
N PHE A 60 -4.41 13.72 0.97
CA PHE A 60 -3.76 14.23 -0.24
C PHE A 60 -4.57 13.93 -1.51
N VAL A 61 -5.10 12.70 -1.65
CA VAL A 61 -5.81 12.26 -2.87
C VAL A 61 -7.28 12.70 -2.90
N PHE A 62 -7.98 12.57 -1.76
CA PHE A 62 -9.43 12.79 -1.69
C PHE A 62 -9.78 14.18 -1.14
N GLY A 63 -8.83 14.89 -0.54
CA GLY A 63 -9.04 16.24 -0.01
C GLY A 63 -10.13 16.27 1.06
N VAL A 64 -10.92 17.35 1.05
CA VAL A 64 -12.05 17.61 1.97
C VAL A 64 -13.14 16.54 1.86
N ASN A 65 -13.20 15.77 0.75
CA ASN A 65 -14.22 14.75 0.57
C ASN A 65 -14.13 13.61 1.60
N ILE A 66 -12.98 13.43 2.27
CA ILE A 66 -12.79 12.43 3.32
C ILE A 66 -13.48 12.81 4.64
N GLU A 67 -13.77 14.09 4.85
CA GLU A 67 -14.35 14.62 6.09
C GLU A 67 -15.87 14.38 6.16
N PHE A 68 -16.50 14.05 5.03
CA PHE A 68 -17.88 13.61 5.01
C PHE A 68 -17.99 12.18 5.55
N GLN A 69 -18.81 12.01 6.59
CA GLN A 69 -19.05 10.74 7.28
C GLN A 69 -19.57 9.60 6.36
N SER A 70 -20.03 9.95 5.15
CA SER A 70 -20.51 9.03 4.12
C SER A 70 -19.46 8.65 3.07
N PHE A 71 -18.20 9.09 3.21
CA PHE A 71 -17.15 8.82 2.23
C PHE A 71 -16.88 7.31 2.10
N LYS A 72 -17.09 6.79 0.89
CA LYS A 72 -16.70 5.44 0.48
C LYS A 72 -15.69 5.56 -0.64
N LEU A 73 -14.59 4.80 -0.55
CA LEU A 73 -13.58 4.69 -1.62
C LEU A 73 -14.23 4.40 -2.98
N GLY A 74 -15.28 3.56 -3.00
CA GLY A 74 -16.02 3.21 -4.22
C GLY A 74 -16.83 4.33 -4.89
N ASN A 75 -17.08 5.45 -4.20
CA ASN A 75 -17.81 6.61 -4.75
C ASN A 75 -16.86 7.68 -5.33
N SER A 76 -15.55 7.53 -5.12
CA SER A 76 -14.54 8.42 -5.68
C SER A 76 -14.26 8.12 -7.16
N THR A 77 -13.63 9.07 -7.85
CA THR A 77 -13.29 8.89 -9.27
C THR A 77 -12.26 7.77 -9.46
N ARG A 78 -12.31 7.07 -10.61
CA ARG A 78 -11.31 6.04 -10.94
C ARG A 78 -9.88 6.58 -10.91
N VAL A 79 -9.69 7.84 -11.29
CA VAL A 79 -8.38 8.51 -11.23
C VAL A 79 -7.91 8.64 -9.78
N GLN A 80 -8.77 9.05 -8.84
CA GLN A 80 -8.40 9.13 -7.43
C GLN A 80 -8.11 7.75 -6.84
N GLN A 81 -8.90 6.72 -7.17
CA GLN A 81 -8.64 5.35 -6.74
C GLN A 81 -7.28 4.84 -7.23
N PHE A 82 -6.97 5.07 -8.52
CA PHE A 82 -5.69 4.74 -9.12
C PHE A 82 -4.53 5.49 -8.44
N THR A 83 -4.65 6.80 -8.25
CA THR A 83 -3.63 7.63 -7.60
C THR A 83 -3.40 7.19 -6.15
N PHE A 84 -4.47 6.85 -5.43
CA PHE A 84 -4.37 6.34 -4.06
C PHE A 84 -3.60 5.01 -4.02
N LEU A 85 -3.96 4.05 -4.87
CA LEU A 85 -3.27 2.77 -4.96
C LEU A 85 -1.80 2.94 -5.37
N ALA A 86 -1.52 3.80 -6.37
CA ALA A 86 -0.17 4.09 -6.83
C ALA A 86 0.71 4.66 -5.72
N LEU A 87 0.20 5.66 -4.97
CA LEU A 87 0.93 6.23 -3.84
C LEU A 87 1.19 5.22 -2.74
N LEU A 88 0.22 4.35 -2.43
CA LEU A 88 0.42 3.29 -1.44
C LEU A 88 1.56 2.36 -1.85
N ILE A 89 1.57 1.92 -3.12
CA ILE A 89 2.59 1.02 -3.66
C ILE A 89 3.97 1.69 -3.64
N VAL A 90 4.06 2.93 -4.12
CA VAL A 90 5.33 3.67 -4.17
C VAL A 90 5.91 3.87 -2.77
N VAL A 91 5.11 4.35 -1.81
CA VAL A 91 5.58 4.57 -0.43
C VAL A 91 6.05 3.25 0.19
N HIS A 92 5.28 2.19 0.02
CA HIS A 92 5.63 0.89 0.57
C HIS A 92 6.94 0.34 0.00
N HIS A 93 7.09 0.33 -1.34
CA HIS A 93 8.29 -0.19 -2.00
C HIS A 93 9.51 0.70 -1.69
N LEU A 94 9.32 2.02 -1.59
CA LEU A 94 10.39 2.93 -1.21
C LEU A 94 10.93 2.61 0.18
N VAL A 95 10.05 2.44 1.17
CA VAL A 95 10.45 2.06 2.53
C VAL A 95 11.12 0.68 2.53
N PHE A 96 10.50 -0.31 1.88
CA PHE A 96 11.03 -1.67 1.80
C PHE A 96 12.45 -1.72 1.22
N PHE A 97 12.69 -1.14 0.03
CA PHE A 97 14.01 -1.19 -0.62
C PHE A 97 15.04 -0.30 0.05
N THR A 98 14.61 0.77 0.74
CA THR A 98 15.52 1.56 1.57
C THR A 98 16.05 0.73 2.74
N LEU A 99 15.18 -0.05 3.38
CA LEU A 99 15.57 -0.94 4.48
C LEU A 99 16.35 -2.17 3.98
N GLU A 100 16.01 -2.72 2.82
CA GLU A 100 16.72 -3.88 2.23
C GLU A 100 18.17 -3.54 1.85
N ILE A 101 18.38 -2.40 1.17
CA ILE A 101 19.71 -2.03 0.64
C ILE A 101 20.54 -1.29 1.70
N PHE A 102 19.89 -0.57 2.61
CA PHE A 102 20.49 0.17 3.73
C PHE A 102 21.75 0.97 3.35
N SER A 103 21.78 1.55 2.15
CA SER A 103 22.92 2.29 1.62
C SER A 103 22.47 3.45 0.73
N LEU A 104 22.78 4.67 1.14
CA LEU A 104 22.44 5.89 0.41
C LEU A 104 23.24 6.07 -0.89
N ALA A 105 24.43 5.47 -0.97
CA ALA A 105 25.22 5.45 -2.21
C ALA A 105 24.48 4.75 -3.36
N ASN A 106 23.57 3.83 -3.03
CA ASN A 106 22.82 3.01 -3.97
C ASN A 106 21.39 3.56 -4.23
N ILE A 107 21.15 4.86 -4.03
CA ILE A 107 19.82 5.45 -4.21
C ILE A 107 19.24 5.23 -5.62
N LEU A 108 20.08 5.26 -6.66
CA LEU A 108 19.65 4.99 -8.03
C LEU A 108 19.17 3.54 -8.20
N MET A 109 19.83 2.60 -7.51
CA MET A 109 19.43 1.19 -7.50
C MET A 109 18.11 0.98 -6.76
N ILE A 110 17.90 1.69 -5.63
CA ILE A 110 16.62 1.70 -4.91
C ILE A 110 15.51 2.19 -5.83
N LEU A 111 15.67 3.35 -6.48
CA LEU A 111 14.67 3.91 -7.39
C LEU A 111 14.36 2.96 -8.55
N LYS A 112 15.38 2.32 -9.14
CA LYS A 112 15.19 1.33 -10.21
C LYS A 112 14.36 0.14 -9.72
N LYS A 113 14.65 -0.40 -8.54
CA LYS A 113 13.87 -1.49 -7.94
C LYS A 113 12.42 -1.05 -7.66
N VAL A 114 12.22 0.13 -7.10
CA VAL A 114 10.89 0.71 -6.84
C VAL A 114 10.07 0.79 -8.13
N VAL A 115 10.65 1.28 -9.23
CA VAL A 115 9.93 1.41 -10.51
C VAL A 115 9.64 0.04 -11.13
N VAL A 116 10.64 -0.85 -11.20
CA VAL A 116 10.48 -2.15 -11.88
C VAL A 116 9.55 -3.07 -11.10
N ILE A 117 9.73 -3.19 -9.78
CA ILE A 117 8.91 -4.08 -8.95
C ILE A 117 7.57 -3.42 -8.63
N GLY A 118 7.56 -2.10 -8.39
CA GLY A 118 6.33 -1.34 -8.15
C GLY A 118 5.39 -1.33 -9.35
N SER A 119 5.90 -1.24 -10.59
CA SER A 119 5.05 -1.33 -11.79
C SER A 119 4.41 -2.72 -11.95
N ALA A 120 5.16 -3.79 -11.66
CA ALA A 120 4.63 -5.15 -11.64
C ALA A 120 3.57 -5.33 -10.54
N SER A 121 3.83 -4.83 -9.33
CA SER A 121 2.86 -4.81 -8.23
C SER A 121 1.61 -4.02 -8.59
N MET A 122 1.76 -2.84 -9.20
CA MET A 122 0.64 -2.00 -9.63
C MET A 122 -0.24 -2.71 -10.65
N LEU A 123 0.36 -3.33 -11.66
CA LEU A 123 -0.37 -4.06 -12.69
C LEU A 123 -1.18 -5.20 -12.08
N LEU A 124 -0.58 -6.02 -11.21
CA LEU A 124 -1.30 -7.11 -10.55
C LEU A 124 -2.40 -6.60 -9.62
N CYS A 125 -2.12 -5.56 -8.83
CA CYS A 125 -3.13 -4.97 -7.94
C CYS A 125 -4.34 -4.45 -8.72
N LEU A 126 -4.13 -3.84 -9.89
CA LEU A 126 -5.21 -3.39 -10.77
C LEU A 126 -6.03 -4.55 -11.34
N LEU A 127 -5.36 -5.64 -11.76
CA LEU A 127 -6.03 -6.84 -12.25
C LEU A 127 -6.91 -7.47 -11.16
N PHE A 128 -6.38 -7.63 -9.95
CA PHE A 128 -7.15 -8.14 -8.81
C PHE A 128 -8.31 -7.21 -8.45
N ASN A 129 -8.06 -5.89 -8.39
CA ASN A 129 -9.12 -4.93 -8.10
C ASN A 129 -10.23 -4.94 -9.18
N SER A 130 -9.88 -5.17 -10.44
CA SER A 130 -10.86 -5.34 -11.52
C SER A 130 -11.66 -6.63 -11.38
N LEU A 131 -10.99 -7.74 -11.05
CA LEU A 131 -11.61 -9.06 -10.89
C LEU A 131 -12.66 -9.05 -9.77
N PHE A 132 -12.31 -8.45 -8.62
CA PHE A 132 -13.22 -8.36 -7.47
C PHE A 132 -14.20 -7.18 -7.52
N SER A 133 -14.09 -6.31 -8.53
CA SER A 133 -15.10 -5.26 -8.76
C SER A 133 -16.35 -5.79 -9.47
N THR A 134 -16.31 -7.01 -10.00
CA THR A 134 -17.44 -7.66 -10.70
C THR A 134 -18.42 -8.23 -9.68
N GLY A 135 -19.21 -7.34 -9.10
CA GLY A 135 -20.27 -7.67 -8.15
C GLY A 135 -21.15 -6.45 -7.84
N LYS A 136 -21.31 -5.57 -8.82
CA LYS A 136 -22.27 -4.46 -8.79
C LYS A 136 -23.17 -4.60 -10.02
N GLU A 137 -23.94 -5.67 -10.03
CA GLU A 137 -25.24 -5.70 -10.72
C GLU A 137 -26.32 -5.34 -9.70
#